data_AF-A0A538TL25-F1
#
_entry.id   AF-A0A538TL25-F1
#
_cell.length_a   1.000
_cell.length_b   1.000
_cell.length_c   1.000
_cell.angle_alpha   90.00
_cell.angle_beta   90.00
_cell.angle_gamma   90.00
#
_symmetry.space_group_name_H-M   'P 1'
#
loop_
_entity.id
_entity.type
_entity.pdbx_description
1 polymer ?
#
loop_
_entity_poly.entity_id
_entity_poly.type
_entity_poly.pdbx_seq_one_letter_code
_entity_poly.pdbx_strand_id
1 'polypeptide(L)' 'MREPIEVGYEAFVSDQEEKFGAIRAVSPRELTVWVEHAGDFSVPIEAVVSVQSEKVTFDCGKLNHKLRVAIGHAHDAEA' A
#
# COMPACT_ATOMS: atom_id res chain seq x y z
N MET A 1 -13.18 -5.60 13.81
CA MET A 1 -13.90 -5.08 12.62
C MET A 1 -12.91 -4.17 11.92
N ARG A 2 -12.52 -4.46 10.67
CA ARG A 2 -11.67 -3.54 9.90
C ARG A 2 -12.58 -2.46 9.33
N GLU A 3 -12.16 -1.20 9.42
CA GLU A 3 -12.86 -0.10 8.76
C GLU A 3 -12.95 -0.38 7.25
N PRO A 4 -14.04 0.01 6.58
CA PRO A 4 -14.15 -0.18 5.13
C PRO A 4 -13.03 0.62 4.45
N ILE A 5 -12.30 -0.04 3.57
CA ILE A 5 -11.27 0.62 2.75
C ILE A 5 -11.96 1.25 1.57
N GLU A 6 -11.67 2.53 1.30
CA GLU A 6 -12.25 3.25 0.18
C GLU A 6 -11.16 3.71 -0.81
N VAL A 7 -11.59 3.99 -2.04
CA VAL A 7 -10.72 4.58 -3.06
C VAL A 7 -10.35 6.00 -2.63
N GLY A 8 -9.08 6.35 -2.80
CA GLY A 8 -8.50 7.62 -2.36
C GLY A 8 -7.78 7.54 -1.01
N TYR A 9 -7.92 6.44 -0.26
CA TYR A 9 -7.17 6.25 0.99
C TYR A 9 -5.67 6.15 0.72
N GLU A 10 -4.87 6.60 1.68
CA GLU A 10 -3.42 6.60 1.61
C GLU A 10 -2.86 5.21 1.96
N ALA A 11 -1.85 4.75 1.22
CA ALA A 11 -1.22 3.44 1.43
C ALA A 11 0.15 3.59 2.11
N PHE A 12 0.34 2.87 3.20
CA PHE A 12 1.53 2.84 4.04
C PHE A 12 2.02 1.40 4.23
N VAL A 13 3.31 1.19 4.46
CA VAL A 13 3.83 -0.13 4.86
C VAL A 13 4.16 -0.12 6.35
N SER A 14 4.00 -1.25 7.04
CA SER A 14 4.29 -1.34 8.48
C SER A 14 5.75 -1.05 8.83
N ASP A 15 6.64 -1.18 7.86
CA ASP A 15 8.08 -0.97 7.99
C ASP A 15 8.48 0.51 7.89
N GLN A 16 7.59 1.38 7.39
CA GLN A 16 7.89 2.77 7.11
C GLN A 16 6.74 3.70 7.51
N GLU A 17 7.06 4.91 7.97
CA GLU A 17 6.05 5.91 8.35
C GLU A 17 5.57 6.76 7.18
N GLU A 18 6.20 6.65 6.01
CA GLU A 18 5.84 7.39 4.81
C GLU A 18 4.81 6.67 3.94
N LYS A 19 4.00 7.49 3.26
CA LYS A 19 3.06 6.99 2.26
C LYS A 19 3.84 6.59 1.01
N PHE A 20 3.55 5.42 0.48
CA PHE A 20 4.15 4.98 -0.78
C PHE A 20 3.18 5.08 -1.95
N GLY A 21 1.89 5.29 -1.67
CA GLY A 21 0.87 5.29 -2.69
C GLY A 21 -0.54 5.58 -2.18
N ALA A 22 -1.53 5.32 -3.01
CA ALA A 22 -2.94 5.49 -2.69
C ALA A 22 -3.80 4.35 -3.26
N ILE A 23 -4.92 4.05 -2.59
CA ILE A 23 -5.88 3.04 -3.05
C ILE A 23 -6.63 3.57 -4.26
N ARG A 24 -6.51 2.88 -5.39
CA ARG A 24 -7.17 3.23 -6.65
C ARG A 24 -8.42 2.40 -6.92
N ALA A 25 -8.45 1.16 -6.44
CA ALA A 25 -9.63 0.31 -6.53
C ALA A 25 -9.67 -0.68 -5.36
N VAL A 26 -10.88 -1.04 -4.94
CA VAL A 26 -11.13 -1.97 -3.84
C VAL A 26 -11.91 -3.15 -4.39
N SER A 27 -11.36 -4.36 -4.23
CA SER A 27 -12.02 -5.62 -4.60
C SER A 27 -12.22 -6.50 -3.36
N PRO A 28 -13.10 -7.51 -3.42
CA PRO A 28 -13.42 -8.35 -2.26
C PRO A 28 -12.21 -9.13 -1.70
N ARG A 29 -11.18 -9.34 -2.52
CA ARG A 29 -9.99 -10.14 -2.17
C ARG A 29 -8.68 -9.35 -2.30
N GLU A 30 -8.69 -8.25 -3.04
CA GLU A 30 -7.49 -7.51 -3.43
C GLU A 30 -7.75 -6.00 -3.45
N LEU A 31 -6.69 -5.23 -3.28
CA LEU A 31 -6.68 -3.78 -3.36
C LEU A 31 -5.73 -3.39 -4.48
N THR A 32 -6.16 -2.47 -5.34
CA THR A 32 -5.27 -1.84 -6.32
C THR A 32 -4.68 -0.60 -5.69
N VAL A 33 -3.37 -0.60 -5.51
CA VAL A 33 -2.60 0.51 -4.96
C VAL A 33 -1.80 1.15 -6.08
N TRP A 34 -2.01 2.44 -6.30
CA TRP A 34 -1.17 3.21 -7.21
C TRP A 34 0.07 3.72 -6.46
N VAL A 35 1.24 3.44 -7.01
CA VAL A 35 2.55 3.85 -6.49
C VAL A 35 3.14 4.87 -7.45
N GLU A 36 3.58 6.00 -6.90
CA GLU A 36 4.16 7.06 -7.71
C GLU A 36 5.40 6.56 -8.46
N HIS A 37 5.46 6.88 -9.76
CA HIS A 37 6.52 6.46 -10.69
C HIS A 37 6.68 4.94 -10.91
N ALA A 38 5.87 4.09 -10.26
CA ALA A 38 5.90 2.63 -10.43
C ALA A 38 4.59 2.05 -11.00
N GLY A 39 3.48 2.77 -10.91
CA GLY A 39 2.18 2.39 -11.47
C GLY A 39 1.28 1.65 -10.48
N ASP A 40 0.31 0.90 -11.00
CA ASP A 40 -0.70 0.22 -10.19
C ASP A 40 -0.29 -1.20 -9.81
N PHE A 41 -0.47 -1.56 -8.54
CA PHE A 41 -0.14 -2.88 -7.98
C PHE A 41 -1.34 -3.50 -7.29
N SER A 42 -1.61 -4.77 -7.61
CA SER A 42 -2.59 -5.58 -6.88
C SER A 42 -1.96 -6.13 -5.61
N VAL A 43 -2.62 -5.89 -4.48
CA VAL A 43 -2.20 -6.30 -3.14
C VAL A 43 -3.34 -7.08 -2.49
N PRO A 44 -3.10 -8.27 -1.93
CA PRO A 44 -4.15 -9.02 -1.26
C PRO A 44 -4.64 -8.28 -0.02
N ILE A 45 -5.95 -8.32 0.26
CA ILE A 45 -6.52 -7.69 1.46
C ILE A 45 -5.99 -8.32 2.77
N GLU A 46 -5.44 -9.53 2.68
CA GLU A 46 -4.74 -10.23 3.76
C GLU A 46 -3.40 -9.58 4.14
N ALA A 47 -2.83 -8.75 3.26
CA ALA A 47 -1.67 -7.93 3.56
C ALA A 47 -2.01 -6.69 4.38
N VAL A 48 -3.29 -6.30 4.48
CA VAL A 48 -3.69 -5.15 5.32
C VAL A 48 -3.52 -5.50 6.79
N VAL A 49 -2.71 -4.71 7.49
CA VAL A 49 -2.44 -4.82 8.93
C VAL A 49 -3.44 -3.98 9.72
N SER A 50 -3.59 -2.71 9.33
CA SER A 50 -4.51 -1.76 9.95
C SER A 50 -5.10 -0.81 8.92
N VAL A 51 -6.30 -0.29 9.21
CA VAL A 51 -6.96 0.79 8.48
C VAL A 51 -7.42 1.76 9.54
N GLN A 52 -6.98 3.01 9.47
CA GLN A 52 -7.29 4.03 10.47
C GLN A 52 -7.06 5.43 9.89
N SER A 53 -8.03 6.33 10.08
CA SER A 53 -7.96 7.73 9.61
C SER A 53 -7.59 7.85 8.12
N GLU A 54 -8.29 7.12 7.24
CA GLU A 54 -8.04 7.11 5.78
C GLU A 54 -6.64 6.60 5.38
N LYS A 55 -5.92 5.97 6.32
CA LYS A 55 -4.62 5.33 6.10
C LYS A 55 -4.75 3.82 6.14
N VAL A 56 -4.25 3.15 5.12
CA VAL A 56 -4.18 1.69 5.01
C VAL A 56 -2.74 1.25 5.17
N THR A 57 -2.45 0.54 6.25
CA THR A 57 -1.12 -0.01 6.53
C THR A 57 -1.04 -1.45 6.05
N PHE A 58 -0.01 -1.75 5.26
CA PHE A 58 0.25 -3.05 4.66
C PHE A 58 1.47 -3.74 5.28
N ASP A 59 1.42 -5.06 5.38
CA ASP A 59 2.53 -5.89 5.85
C ASP A 59 3.55 -6.08 4.73
N CYS A 60 4.75 -5.54 4.91
CA CYS A 60 5.83 -5.61 3.91
C CYS A 60 6.20 -7.07 3.54
N GLY A 61 6.11 -8.00 4.49
CA GLY A 61 6.38 -9.42 4.27
C GLY A 61 5.40 -10.08 3.31
N LYS A 62 4.14 -9.62 3.29
CA LYS A 62 3.08 -10.10 2.40
C LYS A 62 3.02 -9.40 1.05
N LEU A 63 3.76 -8.30 0.87
CA LEU A 63 3.85 -7.62 -0.42
C LEU A 63 4.72 -8.40 -1.40
N ASN A 64 4.43 -8.24 -2.70
CA ASN A 64 5.27 -8.83 -3.73
C ASN A 64 6.63 -8.09 -3.81
N HIS A 65 7.65 -8.77 -4.33
CA HIS A 65 9.01 -8.22 -4.41
C HIS A 65 9.08 -6.94 -5.25
N LYS A 66 8.30 -6.84 -6.34
CA LYS A 66 8.30 -5.65 -7.20
C LYS A 66 7.81 -4.41 -6.46
N LEU A 67 6.74 -4.55 -5.67
CA LEU A 67 6.16 -3.49 -4.87
C LEU A 67 7.13 -3.09 -3.75
N ARG A 68 7.75 -4.04 -3.06
CA ARG A 68 8.79 -3.72 -2.07
C ARG A 68 9.96 -2.93 -2.67
N VAL A 69 10.40 -3.30 -3.87
CA VAL A 69 11.47 -2.60 -4.58
C VAL A 69 11.00 -1.22 -5.04
N ALA A 70 9.77 -1.07 -5.54
CA ALA A 70 9.20 0.22 -5.92
C ALA A 70 9.08 1.18 -4.72
N ILE A 71 8.63 0.66 -3.57
CA ILE A 71 8.59 1.41 -2.31
C ILE A 71 10.01 1.81 -1.92
N GLY A 72 10.95 0.86 -1.86
CA GLY A 72 12.34 1.13 -1.54
C GLY A 72 12.99 2.19 -2.47
N HIS A 73 12.75 2.13 -3.78
CA HIS A 73 13.26 3.12 -4.74
C HIS A 73 12.64 4.50 -4.59
N ALA A 74 11.37 4.59 -4.17
CA ALA A 74 10.76 5.89 -3.89
C ALA A 74 11.48 6.61 -2.74
N HIS A 75 12.08 5.86 -1.79
CA HIS A 75 12.84 6.41 -0.66
C HIS A 75 14.36 6.48 -0.91
N ASP A 76 14.94 5.59 -1.71
CA ASP A 76 16.39 5.57 -2.04
C ASP A 76 16.80 6.71 -2.99
N ALA A 77 15.84 7.45 -3.55
CA ALA A 77 16.11 8.63 -4.36
C ALA A 77 16.71 9.81 -3.57
N GLU A 78 16.86 9.69 -2.25
CA GLU A 78 17.53 10.67 -1.38
C GLU A 78 18.78 10.07 -0.70
N ALA A 79 19.84 9.78 -1.48
CA ALA A 79 21.18 9.48 -0.97
C ALA A 79 22.29 10.19 -1.77
#